data_AF-A0A6N4XR76-F1
#
_entry.id   AF-A0A6N4XR76-F1
#
_cell.length_a   1.000
_cell.length_b   1.000
_cell.length_c   1.000
_cell.angle_alpha   90.00
_cell.angle_beta   90.00
_cell.angle_gamma   90.00
#
_symmetry.space_group_name_H-M   'P 1'
#
loop_
_entity.id
_entity.type
_entity.pdbx_description
1 polymer ?
#
loop_
_entity_poly.entity_id
_entity_poly.type
_entity_poly.pdbx_seq_one_letter_code
_entity_poly.pdbx_strand_id
1 'polypeptide(L)'
;MKKLFLGITVISYSLISAQQSESNIKFGAKAGVNLSTTILDSDKVGDSKTGIYIGGFVNIPLGRFLSIQPEVFYSQTGFKNALKAGTYSATFNGIPIEVTNIKANIDYEPV
;
A
#
# COMPACT_ATOMS: atom_id res chain seq x y z
N MET A 1 25.19 -16.51 -18.09
CA MET A 1 24.89 -15.87 -19.39
C MET A 1 23.55 -16.31 -20.00
N LYS A 2 23.16 -17.60 -19.98
CA LYS A 2 21.86 -18.05 -20.53
C LYS A 2 20.60 -17.49 -19.83
N LYS A 3 20.69 -17.18 -18.53
CA LYS A 3 19.59 -16.62 -17.73
C LYS A 3 19.32 -15.12 -18.00
N LEU A 4 20.31 -14.41 -18.53
CA LEU A 4 20.19 -12.99 -18.87
C LEU A 4 19.40 -12.78 -20.17
N PHE A 5 19.53 -13.72 -21.12
CA PHE A 5 18.78 -13.71 -22.38
C PHE A 5 17.27 -13.86 -22.15
N LEU A 6 16.85 -14.72 -21.21
CA LEU A 6 15.42 -14.94 -20.93
C LEU A 6 14.73 -13.68 -20.39
N GLY A 7 15.41 -12.92 -19.52
CA GLY A 7 14.88 -11.67 -18.98
C GLY A 7 14.72 -10.58 -20.04
N ILE A 8 15.68 -10.46 -20.95
CA ILE A 8 15.64 -9.49 -22.05
C ILE A 8 14.55 -9.84 -23.08
N THR A 9 14.31 -11.13 -23.36
CA THR A 9 13.25 -11.57 -24.29
C THR A 9 11.85 -11.28 -23.75
N VAL A 10 11.61 -11.45 -22.44
CA VAL A 10 10.32 -11.11 -21.82
C VAL A 10 10.06 -9.60 -21.89
N ILE A 11 11.07 -8.78 -21.62
CA ILE A 11 10.97 -7.31 -21.67
C ILE A 11 10.73 -6.81 -23.10
N SER A 12 11.34 -7.43 -24.11
CA SER A 12 11.19 -7.01 -25.52
C SER A 12 9.83 -7.40 -26.12
N TYR A 13 9.21 -8.51 -25.70
CA TYR A 13 7.83 -8.85 -26.10
C TYR A 13 6.79 -7.85 -25.57
N SER A 14 6.98 -7.31 -24.36
CA SER A 14 6.07 -6.31 -23.78
C SER A 14 6.07 -4.95 -24.50
N LEU A 15 7.12 -4.62 -25.25
CA LEU A 15 7.21 -3.33 -25.97
C LEU A 15 6.47 -3.36 -27.32
N ILE A 16 6.39 -4.51 -27.98
CA ILE A 16 5.79 -4.64 -29.32
C ILE A 16 4.25 -4.61 -29.24
N SER A 17 3.64 -5.10 -28.15
CA SER A 17 2.18 -5.00 -27.93
C SER A 17 1.68 -3.59 -27.57
N ALA A 18 2.57 -2.63 -27.32
CA ALA A 18 2.19 -1.26 -26.94
C ALA A 18 1.92 -0.33 -28.13
N GLN A 19 2.25 -0.73 -29.37
CA GLN A 19 2.24 0.13 -30.56
C GLN A 19 0.92 0.20 -31.35
N GLN A 20 -0.18 -0.35 -30.83
CA GLN A 20 -1.51 -0.07 -31.41
C GLN A 20 -2.07 1.23 -30.84
N SER A 21 -1.79 2.31 -31.57
CA SER A 21 -2.42 3.64 -31.48
C SER A 21 -3.90 3.55 -31.86
N GLU A 22 -4.68 2.84 -31.06
CA GLU A 22 -6.12 2.83 -31.19
C GLU A 22 -6.72 3.85 -30.23
N SER A 23 -7.64 4.68 -30.74
CA SER A 23 -8.53 5.54 -29.96
C SER A 23 -9.57 4.74 -29.16
N ASN A 24 -9.28 3.47 -28.89
CA ASN A 24 -10.16 2.56 -28.19
C ASN A 24 -10.00 2.74 -26.69
N ILE A 25 -11.11 2.62 -25.97
CA ILE A 25 -11.12 2.59 -24.51
C ILE A 25 -10.35 1.34 -24.08
N LYS A 26 -9.30 1.52 -23.26
CA LYS A 26 -8.47 0.42 -22.74
C LYS A 26 -8.79 0.20 -21.28
N PHE A 27 -9.02 -1.06 -20.90
CA PHE A 27 -9.16 -1.45 -19.51
C PHE A 27 -7.82 -2.00 -19.01
N GLY A 28 -7.45 -1.64 -17.79
CA GLY A 28 -6.22 -2.09 -17.16
C GLY A 28 -6.44 -2.45 -15.70
N ALA A 29 -5.54 -3.27 -15.18
CA ALA A 29 -5.47 -3.61 -13.76
C ALA A 29 -4.12 -3.19 -13.19
N LYS A 30 -4.09 -2.82 -11.92
CA LYS A 30 -2.89 -2.51 -11.15
C LYS A 30 -2.91 -3.32 -9.87
N ALA A 31 -1.77 -3.89 -9.51
CA ALA A 31 -1.58 -4.54 -8.23
C ALA A 31 -0.15 -4.28 -7.75
N GLY A 32 0.04 -4.26 -6.44
CA GLY A 32 1.36 -4.10 -5.86
C GLY A 32 1.35 -4.16 -4.35
N VAL A 33 2.51 -3.86 -3.78
CA VAL A 33 2.72 -3.78 -2.33
C VAL A 33 3.12 -2.36 -1.97
N ASN A 34 2.68 -1.88 -0.82
CA ASN A 34 3.11 -0.62 -0.24
C ASN A 34 3.72 -0.86 1.14
N LEU A 35 4.61 0.04 1.55
CA LEU A 35 5.13 0.10 2.91
C LEU A 35 4.71 1.45 3.50
N SER A 36 3.80 1.41 4.47
CA SER A 36 3.23 2.61 5.10
C SER A 36 3.71 2.74 6.56
N THR A 37 3.82 3.99 7.01
CA THR A 37 4.13 4.36 8.40
C THR A 37 3.31 5.58 8.75
N THR A 38 2.95 5.74 10.02
CA THR A 38 2.11 6.85 10.49
C THR A 38 2.94 7.78 11.37
N ILE A 39 2.79 9.09 11.16
CA ILE A 39 3.45 10.14 11.93
C ILE A 39 2.36 10.90 12.69
N LEU A 40 2.54 11.06 13.99
CA LEU A 40 1.69 11.89 14.85
C LEU A 40 2.58 12.84 15.63
N ASP A 41 2.29 14.14 15.58
CA ASP A 41 3.05 15.18 16.28
C ASP A 41 4.58 15.08 16.09
N SER A 42 5.01 14.89 14.84
CA SER A 42 6.41 14.72 14.41
C SER A 42 7.10 13.41 14.80
N ASP A 43 6.45 12.55 15.61
CA ASP A 43 6.96 11.24 15.98
C ASP A 43 6.33 10.11 15.16
N LYS A 44 7.15 9.11 14.82
CA LYS A 44 6.64 7.87 14.21
C LYS A 44 5.85 7.07 15.24
N VAL A 45 4.59 6.78 14.91
CA VAL A 45 3.71 5.95 15.72
C VAL A 45 3.66 4.54 15.12
N GLY A 46 4.13 3.58 15.92
CA GLY A 46 4.17 2.17 15.55
C GLY A 46 5.18 1.81 14.46
N ASP A 47 5.21 0.52 14.13
CA ASP A 47 6.05 -0.06 13.10
C ASP A 47 5.42 0.08 11.72
N SER A 48 6.26 0.16 10.69
CA SER A 48 5.79 0.19 9.30
C SER A 48 4.96 -1.05 8.95
N LYS A 49 3.80 -0.86 8.31
CA LYS A 49 2.93 -1.93 7.81
C LYS A 49 3.17 -2.13 6.31
N THR A 50 3.56 -3.35 5.94
CA THR A 50 3.48 -3.79 4.54
C THR A 50 2.02 -4.05 4.21
N GLY A 51 1.48 -3.31 3.25
CA GLY A 51 0.14 -3.48 2.73
C GLY A 51 0.18 -3.91 1.27
N ILE A 52 -0.96 -4.39 0.77
CA ILE A 52 -1.17 -4.67 -0.66
C ILE A 52 -2.14 -3.65 -1.21
N TYR A 53 -2.04 -3.36 -2.50
CA TYR A 53 -3.07 -2.66 -3.24
C TYR A 53 -3.41 -3.40 -4.52
N ILE A 54 -4.68 -3.35 -4.90
CA ILE A 54 -5.20 -3.92 -6.13
C ILE A 54 -6.33 -3.03 -6.65
N GLY A 55 -6.37 -2.82 -7.95
CA GLY A 55 -7.32 -1.92 -8.57
C GLY A 55 -7.41 -2.06 -10.07
N GLY A 56 -8.39 -1.38 -10.64
CA GLY A 56 -8.61 -1.29 -12.07
C GLY A 56 -8.60 0.16 -12.53
N PHE A 57 -8.29 0.37 -13.80
CA PHE A 57 -8.44 1.66 -14.45
C PHE A 57 -9.03 1.51 -15.85
N VAL A 58 -9.65 2.58 -16.31
CA VAL A 58 -10.13 2.70 -17.69
C VAL A 58 -9.39 3.86 -18.31
N ASN A 59 -8.65 3.64 -19.39
CA ASN A 59 -8.01 4.69 -20.16
C ASN A 59 -8.93 5.07 -21.33
N ILE A 60 -9.41 6.31 -21.32
CA ILE A 60 -10.29 6.88 -22.33
C ILE A 60 -9.51 7.94 -23.11
N PRO A 61 -9.07 7.66 -24.34
CA PRO A 61 -8.40 8.65 -25.17
C PRO A 61 -9.40 9.71 -25.66
N LEU A 62 -9.13 10.99 -25.35
CA LEU A 62 -9.92 12.13 -25.83
C LEU A 62 -9.42 12.67 -27.19
N GLY A 63 -8.30 12.15 -27.66
CA GLY A 63 -7.66 12.52 -28.92
C GLY A 63 -6.30 11.83 -29.04
N ARG A 64 -5.48 12.28 -29.98
CA ARG A 64 -4.14 11.70 -30.22
C ARG A 64 -3.15 11.96 -29.08
N PHE A 65 -3.34 13.03 -28.32
CA PHE A 65 -2.37 13.53 -27.34
C PHE A 65 -2.88 13.54 -25.90
N LEU A 66 -4.18 13.34 -25.68
CA LEU A 66 -4.81 13.46 -24.37
C LEU A 66 -5.69 12.24 -24.07
N SER A 67 -5.61 11.74 -22.85
CA SER A 67 -6.48 10.70 -22.32
C SER A 67 -6.86 11.01 -20.88
N ILE A 68 -8.04 10.55 -20.46
CA ILE A 68 -8.46 10.55 -19.05
C ILE A 68 -8.41 9.10 -18.56
N GLN A 69 -7.91 8.91 -17.35
CA GLN A 69 -7.78 7.59 -16.75
C GLN A 69 -8.40 7.55 -15.36
N PRO A 70 -9.73 7.37 -15.23
CA PRO A 70 -10.32 7.04 -13.95
C PRO A 70 -9.77 5.72 -13.42
N GLU A 71 -9.50 5.68 -12.12
CA GLU A 71 -8.98 4.49 -11.42
C GLU A 71 -9.79 4.24 -10.15
N VAL A 72 -9.95 2.97 -9.80
CA VAL A 72 -10.50 2.53 -8.51
C VAL A 72 -9.58 1.46 -7.96
N PHE A 73 -9.22 1.58 -6.68
CA PHE A 73 -8.32 0.63 -6.03
C PHE A 73 -8.70 0.43 -4.57
N TYR A 74 -8.49 -0.80 -4.11
CA TYR A 74 -8.41 -1.15 -2.71
C TYR A 74 -6.94 -1.13 -2.29
N SER A 75 -6.61 -0.45 -1.20
CA SER A 75 -5.24 -0.34 -0.71
C SER A 75 -5.21 -0.46 0.80
N GLN A 76 -4.43 -1.42 1.31
CA GLN A 76 -4.17 -1.54 2.74
C GLN A 76 -3.02 -0.60 3.13
N THR A 77 -3.28 0.35 4.02
CA THR A 77 -2.27 1.26 4.57
C THR A 77 -2.43 1.39 6.07
N GLY A 78 -1.34 1.60 6.80
CA GLY A 78 -1.39 1.81 8.24
C GLY A 78 -0.04 1.58 8.92
N PHE A 79 -0.12 1.21 10.20
CA PHE A 79 1.02 0.96 11.07
C PHE A 79 0.66 -0.16 12.05
N LYS A 80 1.67 -0.88 12.55
CA LYS A 80 1.49 -1.94 13.56
C LYS A 80 1.95 -1.43 14.91
N ASN A 81 1.48 -2.04 16.01
CA ASN A 81 2.01 -1.79 17.36
C ASN A 81 1.99 -0.30 17.78
N ALA A 82 0.83 0.35 17.61
CA ALA A 82 0.59 1.77 17.94
C ALA A 82 0.95 2.14 19.39
N LEU A 83 0.76 1.19 20.32
CA LEU A 83 1.08 1.38 21.73
C LEU A 83 2.52 0.94 21.99
N LYS A 84 3.41 1.90 22.20
CA LYS A 84 4.66 1.63 22.91
C LYS A 84 4.28 1.11 24.30
N ALA A 85 4.77 -0.07 24.66
CA ALA A 85 4.57 -0.63 25.98
C ALA A 85 5.07 0.36 27.05
N GLY A 86 4.14 1.02 27.74
CA GLY A 86 4.42 1.78 28.95
C GLY A 86 4.01 0.95 30.16
N THR A 87 4.81 1.01 31.23
CA THR A 87 4.37 0.53 32.54
C THR A 87 3.44 1.59 33.11
N TYR A 88 2.16 1.24 33.27
CA TYR A 88 1.21 2.09 33.97
C TYR A 88 1.05 1.58 35.40
N SER A 89 1.48 2.40 36.37
CA SER A 89 1.27 2.14 37.79
C SER A 89 -0.01 2.85 38.23
N ALA A 90 -0.98 2.09 38.74
CA ALA A 90 -2.21 2.61 39.31
C ALA A 90 -2.39 2.06 40.73
N THR A 91 -2.92 2.86 41.65
CA THR A 91 -3.20 2.41 43.02
C THR A 91 -4.69 2.21 43.19
N PHE A 92 -5.11 1.00 43.57
CA PHE A 92 -6.50 0.69 43.93
C PHE A 92 -6.55 0.29 45.40
N ASN A 93 -7.31 1.04 46.22
CA ASN A 93 -7.41 0.84 47.67
C ASN A 93 -6.05 0.73 48.40
N GLY A 94 -5.07 1.54 48.01
CA GLY A 94 -3.73 1.53 48.61
C GLY A 94 -2.80 0.43 48.12
N ILE A 95 -3.26 -0.44 47.21
CA ILE A 95 -2.44 -1.49 46.59
C ILE A 95 -1.93 -0.99 45.23
N PRO A 96 -0.61 -0.93 44.99
CA PRO A 96 -0.06 -0.60 43.69
C PRO A 96 -0.28 -1.78 42.72
N ILE A 97 -0.83 -1.47 41.55
CA ILE A 97 -1.06 -2.39 40.44
C ILE A 97 -0.20 -1.89 39.28
N GLU A 98 0.72 -2.73 38.80
CA GLU A 98 1.48 -2.48 37.58
C GLU A 98 0.85 -3.26 36.43
N VAL A 99 0.31 -2.55 35.44
CA VAL A 99 -0.21 -3.18 34.22
C VAL A 99 0.89 -3.15 33.17
N THR A 100 1.50 -4.30 32.91
CA THR A 100 2.50 -4.47 31.84
C THR A 100 1.82 -4.97 30.56
N ASN A 101 2.09 -4.30 29.43
CA ASN A 101 1.74 -4.71 28.06
C ASN A 101 0.26 -4.66 27.65
N ILE A 102 -0.29 -3.45 27.47
CA ILE A 102 -1.46 -3.29 26.59
C ILE A 102 -0.94 -3.18 25.15
N LYS A 103 -0.96 -4.30 24.41
CA LYS A 103 -0.75 -4.31 22.97
C LYS A 103 -2.10 -4.11 22.28
N ALA A 104 -2.44 -2.88 21.90
CA ALA A 104 -3.58 -2.64 21.01
C ALA A 104 -3.09 -2.74 19.56
N ASN A 105 -3.51 -3.80 18.87
CA ASN A 105 -3.34 -3.91 17.43
C ASN A 105 -4.48 -3.14 16.77
N ILE A 106 -4.27 -1.85 16.49
CA ILE A 106 -5.22 -1.06 15.71
C ILE A 106 -4.86 -1.29 14.25
N ASP A 107 -5.44 -2.33 13.65
CA ASP A 107 -5.44 -2.47 12.22
C ASP A 107 -6.33 -1.37 11.65
N TYR A 108 -5.73 -0.24 11.29
CA TYR A 108 -6.41 0.77 10.50
C TYR A 108 -6.66 0.17 9.11
N GLU A 109 -7.91 -0.21 8.83
CA GLU A 109 -8.39 -0.51 7.49
C GLU A 109 -9.10 0.75 6.97
N PRO A 110 -8.53 1.47 6.00
CA PRO A 110 -9.28 2.52 5.33
C PRO A 110 -10.46 1.88 4.58
N VAL A 111 -11.67 2.32 4.90
CA VAL A 111 -12.92 1.99 4.19
C VAL A 111 -12.92 2.67 2.82
#